data_AF-A0A0F9CDH3-F1
#
_entry.id   AF-A0A0F9CDH3-F1
#
_cell.length_a   1.000
_cell.length_b   1.000
_cell.length_c   1.000
_cell.angle_alpha   90.00
_cell.angle_beta   90.00
_cell.angle_gamma   90.00
#
_symmetry.space_group_name_H-M   'P 1'
#
loop_
_entity.id
_entity.type
_entity.pdbx_description
1 polymer ?
#
loop_
_entity_poly.entity_id
_entity_poly.type
_entity_poly.pdbx_seq_one_letter_code
_entity_poly.pdbx_strand_id
1 'polypeptide(L)'
;MKFTDKQTIENSLRQWRWCAETGEEKWEWPEWEKYGEIESGCFFCEQVDECEDCIYYKEFGFCLKDDSPLDKWFRARKENTKKKYAALIVEQIKEL
;
A
#
# COMPACT_ATOMS: atom_id res chain seq x y z
N MET A 1 4.60 1.30 -15.72
CA MET A 1 3.63 2.29 -16.28
C MET A 1 3.58 3.45 -15.31
N LYS A 2 3.77 4.73 -15.71
CA LYS A 2 3.79 5.83 -14.73
C LYS A 2 2.36 6.31 -14.42
N PHE A 3 1.85 5.97 -13.25
CA PHE A 3 0.57 6.47 -12.73
C PHE A 3 0.67 7.97 -12.39
N THR A 4 -0.47 8.68 -12.45
CA THR A 4 -0.59 10.01 -11.83
C THR A 4 -0.84 9.87 -10.33
N ASP A 5 -0.56 10.92 -9.53
CA ASP A 5 -0.73 10.88 -8.08
C ASP A 5 -2.16 10.49 -7.68
N LYS A 6 -3.15 11.04 -8.39
CA LYS A 6 -4.55 10.68 -8.19
C LYS A 6 -4.81 9.19 -8.43
N GLN A 7 -4.30 8.64 -9.54
CA GLN A 7 -4.48 7.21 -9.85
C GLN A 7 -3.78 6.32 -8.83
N THR A 8 -2.59 6.72 -8.37
CA THR A 8 -1.84 6.01 -7.34
C THR A 8 -2.61 5.96 -6.03
N ILE A 9 -3.12 7.10 -5.56
CA ILE A 9 -3.90 7.19 -4.33
C ILE A 9 -5.17 6.34 -4.46
N GLU A 10 -5.93 6.49 -5.56
CA GLU A 10 -7.15 5.72 -5.80
C GLU A 10 -6.88 4.20 -5.86
N ASN A 11 -5.86 3.76 -6.59
CA ASN A 11 -5.52 2.34 -6.70
C ASN A 11 -5.00 1.78 -5.36
N SER A 12 -4.15 2.53 -4.65
CA SER A 12 -3.67 2.15 -3.33
C SER A 12 -4.81 2.03 -2.33
N LEU A 13 -5.76 2.97 -2.32
CA LEU A 13 -6.95 2.90 -1.47
C LEU A 13 -7.76 1.64 -1.77
N ARG A 14 -7.98 1.30 -3.04
CA ARG A 14 -8.75 0.12 -3.42
C ARG A 14 -8.07 -1.17 -2.98
N GLN A 15 -6.76 -1.29 -3.19
CA GLN A 15 -5.97 -2.43 -2.73
C GLN A 15 -6.01 -2.57 -1.21
N TRP A 16 -5.70 -1.49 -0.48
CA TRP A 16 -5.60 -1.54 0.98
C TRP A 16 -6.96 -1.71 1.65
N ARG A 17 -8.06 -1.20 1.07
CA ARG A 17 -9.43 -1.51 1.51
C ARG A 17 -9.74 -2.98 1.37
N TRP A 18 -9.39 -3.58 0.23
CA TRP A 18 -9.55 -5.02 0.04
C TRP A 18 -8.74 -5.81 1.09
N CYS A 19 -7.47 -5.45 1.33
CA CYS A 19 -6.65 -6.07 2.38
C CYS A 19 -7.26 -5.87 3.79
N ALA A 20 -7.91 -4.73 4.04
CA ALA A 20 -8.60 -4.46 5.31
C ALA A 20 -9.87 -5.30 5.49
N GLU A 21 -10.55 -5.64 4.39
CA GLU A 21 -11.75 -6.47 4.36
C GLU A 21 -11.43 -7.98 4.46
N THR A 22 -10.40 -8.43 3.73
CA THR A 22 -10.08 -9.86 3.57
C THR A 22 -8.95 -10.33 4.48
N GLY A 23 -7.99 -9.48 4.81
CA GLY A 23 -6.78 -9.85 5.55
C GLY A 23 -5.76 -10.61 4.72
N GLU A 24 -6.00 -10.76 3.42
CA GLU A 24 -5.12 -11.42 2.45
C GLU A 24 -3.90 -10.56 2.13
N GLU A 25 -2.91 -11.14 1.46
CA GLU A 25 -1.70 -10.43 1.07
C GLU A 25 -1.96 -9.47 -0.09
N LYS A 26 -1.23 -8.34 -0.13
CA LYS A 26 -1.38 -7.34 -1.19
C LYS A 26 -1.18 -7.92 -2.59
N TRP A 27 -0.31 -8.94 -2.77
CA TRP A 27 -0.03 -9.57 -4.07
C TRP A 27 -1.16 -10.50 -4.54
N GLU A 28 -2.10 -10.85 -3.67
CA GLU A 28 -3.29 -11.63 -3.99
C GLU A 28 -4.47 -10.73 -4.43
N TRP A 29 -4.28 -9.42 -4.47
CA TRP A 29 -5.32 -8.48 -4.88
C TRP A 29 -5.75 -8.77 -6.34
N PRO A 30 -7.02 -9.14 -6.60
CA PRO A 30 -7.44 -9.67 -7.90
C PRO A 30 -7.38 -8.65 -9.05
N GLU A 31 -7.19 -7.37 -8.74
CA GLU A 31 -7.13 -6.32 -9.76
C GLU A 31 -5.73 -6.07 -10.31
N TRP A 32 -4.68 -6.74 -9.81
CA TRP A 32 -3.33 -6.59 -10.36
C TRP A 32 -3.27 -6.82 -11.86
N GLU A 33 -4.00 -7.82 -12.37
CA GLU A 33 -4.03 -8.17 -13.79
C GLU A 33 -4.43 -6.99 -14.70
N LYS A 34 -5.20 -6.01 -14.19
CA LYS A 34 -5.64 -4.83 -14.94
C LYS A 34 -4.50 -3.88 -15.28
N TYR A 35 -3.43 -3.90 -14.49
CA TYR A 35 -2.33 -2.94 -14.57
C TYR A 35 -1.08 -3.51 -15.23
N GLY A 36 -1.10 -4.80 -15.60
CA GLY A 36 0.07 -5.49 -16.13
C GLY A 36 1.11 -5.75 -15.04
N GLU A 37 2.39 -5.73 -15.43
CA GLU A 37 3.50 -5.93 -14.50
C GLU A 37 3.74 -4.66 -13.67
N ILE A 38 3.62 -4.78 -12.35
CA ILE A 38 3.99 -3.75 -11.38
C ILE A 38 5.18 -4.28 -10.59
N GLU A 39 6.38 -3.86 -10.97
CA GLU A 39 7.65 -4.41 -10.48
C GLU A 39 7.83 -4.19 -8.98
N SER A 40 7.38 -3.02 -8.49
CA SER A 40 7.54 -2.62 -7.09
C SER A 40 6.50 -3.24 -6.14
N GLY A 41 5.42 -3.82 -6.68
CA GLY A 41 4.24 -4.23 -5.92
C GLY A 41 3.63 -3.11 -5.08
N CYS A 42 3.83 -1.85 -5.45
CA CYS A 42 3.35 -0.66 -4.73
C CYS A 42 3.07 0.48 -5.72
N PHE A 43 1.83 0.95 -5.82
CA PHE A 43 1.49 2.03 -6.75
C PHE A 43 2.28 3.33 -6.49
N PHE A 44 2.63 3.63 -5.23
CA PHE A 44 3.45 4.79 -4.89
C PHE A 44 4.88 4.67 -5.40
N CYS A 45 5.50 3.50 -5.23
CA CYS A 45 6.86 3.28 -5.70
C CYS A 45 6.93 3.16 -7.23
N GLU A 46 5.84 2.78 -7.90
CA GLU A 46 5.77 2.71 -9.36
C GLU A 46 5.85 4.09 -10.05
N GLN A 47 5.61 5.18 -9.31
CA GLN A 47 5.70 6.55 -9.86
C GLN A 47 7.11 7.14 -9.87
N VAL A 48 8.00 6.61 -9.03
CA VAL A 48 9.28 7.23 -8.70
C VAL A 48 10.42 6.23 -8.86
N ASP A 49 11.61 6.72 -9.16
CA ASP A 49 12.79 5.86 -9.30
C ASP A 49 13.36 5.48 -7.91
N GLU A 50 13.17 6.34 -6.91
CA GLU A 50 13.63 6.15 -5.53
C GLU A 50 12.44 6.17 -4.54
N CYS A 51 12.40 5.24 -3.58
CA CYS A 51 11.25 5.12 -2.68
C CYS A 51 11.05 6.34 -1.76
N GLU A 52 12.13 7.07 -1.44
CA GLU A 52 12.09 8.31 -0.66
C GLU A 52 11.39 9.46 -1.40
N ASP A 53 11.27 9.34 -2.72
CA ASP A 53 10.59 10.33 -3.54
C ASP A 53 9.07 10.12 -3.62
N CYS A 54 8.55 8.96 -3.22
CA CYS A 54 7.12 8.71 -3.29
C CYS A 54 6.35 9.56 -2.28
N ILE A 55 5.15 9.99 -2.64
CA ILE A 55 4.33 10.90 -1.83
C ILE A 55 4.03 10.33 -0.43
N TYR A 56 3.86 9.01 -0.33
CA TYR A 56 3.65 8.35 0.96
C TYR A 56 4.87 8.47 1.87
N TYR A 57 6.07 8.24 1.34
CA TYR A 57 7.31 8.40 2.10
C TYR A 57 7.50 9.85 2.53
N LYS A 58 7.25 10.80 1.63
CA LYS A 58 7.40 12.23 1.92
C LYS A 58 6.52 12.68 3.09
N GLU A 59 5.32 12.12 3.22
CA GLU A 59 4.38 12.47 4.29
C GLU A 59 4.65 11.69 5.60
N PHE A 60 4.81 10.37 5.52
CA PHE A 60 4.85 9.50 6.72
C PHE A 60 6.25 8.96 7.06
N GLY A 61 7.25 9.27 6.23
CA GLY A 61 8.60 8.74 6.33
C GLY A 61 8.74 7.30 5.83
N PHE A 62 9.84 6.65 6.21
CA PHE A 62 10.15 5.30 5.75
C PHE A 62 9.07 4.27 6.08
N CYS A 63 8.49 3.68 5.03
CA CYS A 63 7.32 2.80 5.13
C CYS A 63 7.61 1.52 5.93
N LEU A 64 8.84 0.99 5.91
CA LEU A 64 9.25 -0.20 6.68
C LEU A 64 10.03 0.15 7.96
N LYS A 65 9.86 1.37 8.47
CA LYS A 65 10.35 1.73 9.80
C LYS A 65 9.68 0.82 10.83
N ASP A 66 10.43 0.42 11.85
CA ASP A 66 9.89 -0.35 12.97
C ASP A 66 8.64 0.34 13.52
N ASP A 67 7.63 -0.49 13.80
CA ASP A 67 6.33 -0.08 14.31
C ASP A 67 5.41 0.71 13.36
N SER A 68 5.81 0.95 12.10
CA SER A 68 4.89 1.51 11.09
C SER A 68 3.71 0.56 10.85
N PRO A 69 2.55 1.09 10.41
CA PRO A 69 1.42 0.22 10.04
C PRO A 69 1.78 -0.81 8.96
N LEU A 70 2.61 -0.46 7.98
CA LEU A 70 3.05 -1.39 6.93
C LEU A 70 3.98 -2.48 7.46
N ASP A 71 4.96 -2.14 8.30
CA ASP A 71 5.84 -3.13 8.95
C ASP A 71 5.03 -4.10 9.81
N LYS A 72 4.12 -3.56 10.62
CA LYS A 72 3.23 -4.35 11.47
C LYS A 72 2.28 -5.23 10.65
N TRP A 73 1.79 -4.76 9.51
CA TRP A 73 1.00 -5.56 8.58
C TRP A 73 1.82 -6.73 8.00
N PHE A 74 3.05 -6.46 7.54
CA PHE A 74 3.94 -7.48 6.97
C PHE A 74 4.33 -8.56 7.99
N ARG A 75 4.53 -8.18 9.26
CA ARG A 75 4.86 -9.11 10.36
C ARG A 75 3.64 -9.85 10.92
N ALA A 76 2.43 -9.44 10.57
CA ALA A 76 1.20 -10.01 11.14
C ALA A 76 0.93 -11.41 10.60
N ARG A 77 0.92 -12.40 11.49
CA ARG A 77 0.57 -13.80 11.15
C ARG A 77 -0.92 -14.11 11.18
N LYS A 78 -1.72 -13.24 11.81
CA LYS A 78 -3.16 -13.45 12.00
C LYS A 78 -3.94 -12.52 11.08
N GLU A 79 -4.94 -13.06 10.40
CA GLU A 79 -5.84 -12.33 9.50
C GLU A 79 -6.42 -11.06 10.15
N ASN A 80 -6.99 -11.17 11.36
CA ASN A 80 -7.54 -10.01 12.08
C ASN A 80 -6.51 -8.91 12.35
N THR A 81 -5.25 -9.28 12.56
CA THR A 81 -4.15 -8.33 12.78
C THR A 81 -3.76 -7.65 11.47
N LYS A 82 -3.73 -8.40 10.36
CA LYS A 82 -3.56 -7.82 9.01
C LYS A 82 -4.67 -6.84 8.67
N LYS A 83 -5.94 -7.23 8.85
CA LYS A 83 -7.10 -6.34 8.63
C LYS A 83 -6.97 -5.03 9.39
N LYS A 84 -6.61 -5.11 10.67
CA LYS A 84 -6.37 -3.94 11.52
C LYS A 84 -5.31 -2.99 10.94
N TYR A 85 -4.14 -3.51 10.57
CA TYR A 85 -3.06 -2.66 10.08
C TYR A 85 -3.30 -2.15 8.65
N ALA A 86 -3.95 -2.94 7.80
CA ALA A 86 -4.40 -2.48 6.49
C ALA A 86 -5.39 -1.32 6.61
N ALA A 87 -6.33 -1.38 7.56
CA ALA A 87 -7.25 -0.27 7.84
C ALA A 87 -6.51 1.01 8.28
N LEU A 88 -5.46 0.90 9.10
CA LEU A 88 -4.64 2.06 9.47
C LEU A 88 -3.91 2.66 8.25
N ILE A 89 -3.40 1.82 7.34
CA ILE A 89 -2.77 2.28 6.09
C ILE A 89 -3.81 2.98 5.20
N VAL A 90 -5.06 2.49 5.15
CA VAL A 90 -6.15 3.19 4.44
C VAL A 90 -6.37 4.58 5.00
N GLU A 91 -6.38 4.76 6.32
CA GLU A 91 -6.53 6.10 6.92
C GLU A 91 -5.34 7.01 6.58
N GLN A 92 -4.10 6.50 6.60
CA GLN A 92 -2.93 7.28 6.16
C GLN A 92 -3.03 7.70 4.69
N ILE A 93 -3.45 6.81 3.80
CA ILE A 93 -3.57 7.15 2.37
C ILE A 93 -4.66 8.21 2.13
N LYS A 94 -5.72 8.28 2.97
CA LYS A 94 -6.76 9.32 2.85
C LYS A 94 -6.26 10.72 3.26
N GLU A 95 -5.14 10.81 3.97
CA GLU A 95 -4.53 12.07 4.39
C GLU A 95 -3.58 12.64 3.32
N LEU A 96 -3.27 11.87 2.26
CA LEU A 96 -2.51 12.31 1.08
C LEU A 96 -3.40 13.08 0.08
#